data_AF-A0A7X8LJG0-F1
#
_entry.id   AF-A0A7X8LJG0-F1
#
_cell.length_a   1.000
_cell.length_b   1.000
_cell.length_c   1.000
_cell.angle_alpha   90.00
_cell.angle_beta   90.00
_cell.angle_gamma   90.00
#
_symmetry.space_group_name_H-M   'P 1'
#
loop_
_entity.id
_entity.type
_entity.pdbx_description
1 polymer ?
#
loop_
_entity_poly.entity_id
_entity_poly.type
_entity_poly.pdbx_seq_one_letter_code
_entity_poly.pdbx_strand_id
1 'polypeptide(L)'
;MAEFGIAHGLANALLIVDVIRYNATDNPLKQTAFPQYTYPTAKSRYARVADYLQLGGTTEDEKVERLVEAVEALKARLDIPASIRDAGVPEAAFLEALDTLSEDAFDDQCTGANPRYPLIAEIKSLYLQAYEGK
;
A
#
# COMPACT_ATOMS: atom_id res chain seq x y z
N MET A 1 0.14 0.62 13.54
CA MET A 1 -1.28 0.99 13.75
C MET A 1 -1.87 0.49 15.07
N ALA A 2 -1.42 -0.67 15.59
CA ALA A 2 -1.77 -1.11 16.95
C ALA A 2 -1.41 -0.05 18.01
N GLU A 3 -0.29 0.65 17.81
CA GLU A 3 0.16 1.86 18.53
C GLU A 3 -0.97 2.89 18.77
N PHE A 4 -1.83 3.09 17.79
CA PHE A 4 -2.86 4.14 17.78
C PHE A 4 -4.28 3.59 17.98
N GLY A 5 -4.42 2.31 18.34
CA GLY A 5 -5.74 1.69 18.54
C GLY A 5 -6.58 1.57 17.26
N ILE A 6 -5.98 1.70 16.08
CA ILE A 6 -6.69 1.58 14.81
C ILE A 6 -6.96 0.11 14.53
N ALA A 7 -8.22 -0.22 14.25
CA ALA A 7 -8.63 -1.57 13.90
C ALA A 7 -7.90 -2.07 12.64
N HIS A 8 -7.49 -3.34 12.63
CA HIS A 8 -6.67 -3.92 11.56
C HIS A 8 -7.23 -3.71 10.14
N GLY A 9 -8.55 -3.90 9.96
CA GLY A 9 -9.20 -3.69 8.66
C GLY A 9 -9.14 -2.23 8.18
N LEU A 10 -9.31 -1.28 9.10
CA LEU A 10 -9.18 0.15 8.81
C LEU A 10 -7.74 0.51 8.45
N ALA A 11 -6.76 -0.04 9.19
CA ALA A 11 -5.35 0.16 8.89
C ALA A 11 -4.98 -0.28 7.46
N ASN A 12 -5.44 -1.46 7.06
CA ASN A 12 -5.20 -1.97 5.71
C ASN A 12 -5.89 -1.09 4.65
N ALA A 13 -7.12 -0.63 4.91
CA ALA A 13 -7.85 0.22 3.99
C ALA A 13 -7.17 1.58 3.76
N LEU A 14 -6.50 2.12 4.78
CA LEU A 14 -5.76 3.38 4.69
C LEU A 14 -4.45 3.25 3.89
N LEU A 15 -3.87 2.06 3.80
CA LEU A 15 -2.56 1.84 3.16
C LEU A 15 -2.65 1.17 1.78
N ILE A 16 -3.72 0.42 1.51
CA ILE A 16 -3.77 -0.51 0.37
C ILE A 16 -3.56 0.18 -0.98
N VAL A 17 -4.06 1.40 -1.15
CA VAL A 17 -3.94 2.15 -2.41
C VAL A 17 -2.50 2.56 -2.68
N ASP A 18 -1.82 3.11 -1.68
CA ASP A 18 -0.40 3.48 -1.78
C ASP A 18 0.49 2.26 -1.97
N VAL A 19 0.17 1.16 -1.27
CA VAL A 19 0.89 -0.12 -1.42
C VAL A 19 0.71 -0.73 -2.81
N ILE A 20 -0.49 -0.66 -3.41
CA ILE A 20 -0.72 -1.10 -4.79
C ILE A 20 0.17 -0.30 -5.74
N ARG A 21 0.15 1.04 -5.64
CA ARG A 21 0.98 1.92 -6.48
C ARG A 21 2.48 1.65 -6.30
N TYR A 22 2.92 1.47 -5.05
CA TYR A 22 4.31 1.16 -4.73
C TYR A 22 4.78 -0.18 -5.30
N ASN A 23 3.93 -1.21 -5.23
CA ASN A 23 4.23 -2.52 -5.76
C ASN A 23 4.09 -2.59 -7.29
N ALA A 24 3.25 -1.75 -7.90
CA ALA A 24 2.99 -1.71 -9.34
C ALA A 24 4.15 -1.07 -10.15
N THR A 25 5.36 -1.57 -9.96
CA THR A 25 6.56 -1.19 -10.72
C THR A 25 7.19 -2.40 -11.40
N ASP A 26 7.69 -2.21 -12.62
CA ASP A 26 8.42 -3.23 -13.37
C ASP A 26 9.92 -3.23 -13.03
N ASN A 27 10.40 -2.20 -12.33
CA ASN A 27 11.80 -2.03 -11.96
C ASN A 27 11.93 -1.63 -10.48
N PRO A 28 11.65 -2.55 -9.54
CA PRO A 28 11.82 -2.29 -8.11
C PRO A 28 13.31 -2.17 -7.77
N LEU A 29 13.65 -1.29 -6.81
CA LEU A 29 15.02 -1.18 -6.28
C LEU A 29 15.54 -2.52 -5.73
N LYS A 30 14.64 -3.28 -5.11
CA LYS A 30 14.94 -4.63 -4.61
C LYS A 30 13.73 -5.54 -4.81
N GLN A 31 13.96 -6.65 -5.50
CA GLN A 31 12.98 -7.72 -5.66
C GLN A 31 13.16 -8.76 -4.56
N THR A 32 12.06 -9.31 -4.07
CA THR A 32 12.10 -10.38 -3.08
C THR A 32 12.62 -11.68 -3.68
N ALA A 33 13.52 -12.35 -2.97
CA ALA A 33 14.22 -13.53 -3.44
C ALA A 33 13.37 -14.80 -3.27
N PHE A 34 12.44 -15.03 -4.19
CA PHE A 34 11.74 -16.31 -4.34
C PHE A 34 12.13 -17.02 -5.64
N PRO A 35 12.42 -18.34 -5.62
CA PRO A 35 12.79 -19.09 -6.84
C PRO A 35 11.76 -19.01 -7.96
N GLN A 36 10.48 -18.85 -7.61
CA GLN A 36 9.37 -18.77 -8.55
C GLN A 36 9.23 -17.38 -9.20
N TYR A 37 9.96 -16.37 -8.72
CA TYR A 37 9.92 -15.02 -9.27
C TYR A 37 11.06 -14.83 -10.27
N THR A 38 10.72 -14.95 -11.55
CA THR A 38 11.69 -14.75 -12.64
C THR A 38 11.97 -13.27 -12.93
N TYR A 39 10.94 -12.42 -12.81
CA TYR A 39 10.99 -10.96 -12.98
C TYR A 39 9.85 -10.30 -12.18
N PRO A 40 9.89 -8.97 -11.96
CA PRO A 40 8.79 -8.24 -11.31
C PRO A 40 7.50 -8.39 -12.13
N THR A 41 6.47 -8.99 -11.52
CA THR A 41 5.15 -9.22 -12.16
C THR A 41 3.99 -8.56 -11.42
N ALA A 42 4.29 -7.72 -10.42
CA ALA A 42 3.26 -7.14 -9.57
C ALA A 42 2.30 -6.25 -10.38
N LYS A 43 2.81 -5.39 -11.26
CA LYS A 43 2.00 -4.53 -12.12
C LYS A 43 1.03 -5.34 -13.00
N SER A 44 1.54 -6.30 -13.77
CA SER A 44 0.71 -7.15 -14.62
C SER A 44 -0.31 -7.99 -13.83
N ARG A 45 0.04 -8.41 -12.60
CA ARG A 45 -0.91 -9.08 -11.69
C ARG A 45 -2.03 -8.14 -11.23
N TYR A 46 -1.75 -6.89 -10.87
CA TYR A 46 -2.79 -5.91 -10.56
C TYR A 46 -3.65 -5.58 -11.77
N ALA A 47 -3.05 -5.41 -12.95
CA ALA A 47 -3.77 -5.19 -14.19
C ALA A 47 -4.75 -6.34 -14.50
N ARG A 48 -4.35 -7.60 -14.24
CA ARG A 48 -5.24 -8.76 -14.35
C ARG A 48 -6.39 -8.74 -13.36
N VAL A 49 -6.19 -8.23 -12.14
CA VAL A 49 -7.30 -8.04 -11.18
C VAL A 49 -8.31 -7.03 -11.74
N ALA A 50 -7.84 -5.92 -12.32
CA ALA A 50 -8.71 -4.95 -12.97
C ALA A 50 -9.51 -5.56 -14.14
N ASP A 51 -8.88 -6.44 -14.93
CA ASP A 51 -9.54 -7.18 -16.00
C ASP A 51 -10.63 -8.12 -15.48
N TYR A 52 -10.36 -8.88 -14.41
CA TYR A 52 -11.35 -9.77 -13.80
C TYR A 52 -12.55 -9.00 -13.23
N LEU A 53 -12.32 -7.78 -12.75
CA LEU A 53 -13.36 -6.88 -12.24
C LEU A 53 -14.01 -6.02 -13.35
N GLN A 54 -13.57 -6.18 -14.60
CA GLN A 54 -14.09 -5.46 -15.77
C GLN A 54 -14.02 -3.92 -15.64
N LEU A 55 -12.93 -3.42 -15.03
CA LEU A 55 -12.76 -1.97 -14.79
C LEU A 55 -12.29 -1.18 -16.02
N GLY A 56 -11.92 -1.88 -17.10
CA GLY A 56 -11.40 -1.28 -18.34
C GLY A 56 -9.93 -0.88 -18.24
N GLY A 57 -9.46 -0.08 -19.21
CA GLY A 57 -8.05 0.29 -19.38
C GLY A 57 -7.38 -0.47 -20.52
N THR A 58 -6.49 0.21 -21.23
CA THR A 58 -5.77 -0.33 -22.39
C THR A 58 -4.36 -0.77 -22.05
N THR A 59 -3.68 -0.04 -21.17
CA THR A 59 -2.34 -0.34 -20.68
C THR A 59 -2.38 -0.93 -19.26
N GLU A 60 -1.31 -1.59 -18.83
CA GLU A 60 -1.23 -2.11 -17.46
C GLU A 60 -1.28 -0.97 -16.42
N ASP A 61 -0.63 0.16 -16.69
CA ASP A 61 -0.64 1.33 -15.82
C ASP A 61 -2.05 1.93 -15.70
N GLU A 62 -2.79 2.06 -16.81
CA GLU A 62 -4.19 2.49 -16.78
C GLU A 62 -5.05 1.54 -15.96
N LYS A 63 -4.88 0.23 -16.14
CA LYS A 63 -5.64 -0.79 -15.40
C LYS A 63 -5.35 -0.75 -13.90
N VAL A 64 -4.10 -0.51 -13.49
CA VAL A 64 -3.71 -0.33 -12.09
C VAL A 64 -4.40 0.90 -11.51
N GLU A 65 -4.39 2.04 -12.22
CA GLU A 65 -5.08 3.23 -11.74
C GLU A 65 -6.60 3.03 -11.66
N ARG A 66 -7.22 2.31 -12.61
CA ARG A 66 -8.64 1.93 -12.52
C ARG A 66 -8.95 1.05 -11.31
N LEU A 67 -8.05 0.12 -10.98
CA LEU A 67 -8.16 -0.68 -9.76
C LEU A 67 -8.08 0.20 -8.51
N VAL A 68 -7.15 1.13 -8.48
CA VAL A 68 -7.00 2.10 -7.38
C VAL A 68 -8.26 2.97 -7.23
N GLU A 69 -8.78 3.53 -8.32
CA GLU A 69 -10.03 4.31 -8.32
C GLU A 69 -11.21 3.48 -7.77
N ALA A 70 -11.31 2.21 -8.14
CA ALA A 70 -12.36 1.33 -7.66
C ALA A 70 -12.24 1.04 -6.15
N VAL A 71 -11.01 0.87 -5.65
CA VAL A 71 -10.76 0.68 -4.21
C VAL A 71 -11.05 1.96 -3.43
N GLU A 72 -10.66 3.14 -3.92
CA GLU A 72 -11.01 4.42 -3.30
C GLU A 72 -12.52 4.67 -3.28
N ALA A 73 -13.21 4.38 -4.38
CA ALA A 73 -14.67 4.48 -4.44
C ALA A 73 -15.35 3.53 -3.44
N LEU A 74 -14.78 2.34 -3.21
CA LEU A 74 -15.27 1.41 -2.20
C LEU A 74 -15.02 1.93 -0.78
N LYS A 75 -13.83 2.46 -0.49
CA LYS A 75 -13.49 3.09 0.80
C LYS A 75 -14.49 4.20 1.12
N ALA A 76 -14.75 5.09 0.17
CA ALA A 76 -15.70 6.19 0.32
C ALA A 76 -17.15 5.70 0.58
N ARG A 77 -17.59 4.62 -0.10
CA ARG A 77 -18.93 4.02 0.15
C ARG A 77 -19.08 3.38 1.53
N LEU A 78 -17.97 3.00 2.15
CA LEU A 78 -17.93 2.40 3.48
C LEU A 78 -17.60 3.42 4.57
N ASP A 79 -17.61 4.72 4.24
CA ASP A 79 -17.28 5.83 5.14
C ASP A 79 -15.91 5.66 5.82
N ILE A 80 -14.95 5.06 5.10
CA ILE A 80 -13.57 4.93 5.56
C ILE A 80 -12.89 6.30 5.47
N PRO A 81 -12.21 6.76 6.54
CA PRO A 81 -11.41 7.98 6.50
C PRO A 81 -10.42 8.00 5.32
N ALA A 82 -10.20 9.17 4.73
CA ALA A 82 -9.30 9.30 3.58
C ALA A 82 -7.82 9.16 3.96
N SER A 83 -7.47 9.44 5.22
CA SER A 83 -6.10 9.43 5.72
C SER A 83 -5.99 8.97 7.17
N ILE A 84 -4.77 8.64 7.62
CA ILE A 84 -4.49 8.33 9.03
C ILE A 84 -4.74 9.57 9.91
N ARG A 85 -4.52 10.78 9.37
CA ARG A 85 -4.87 12.04 10.03
C ARG A 85 -6.39 12.15 10.27
N ASP A 86 -7.19 11.85 9.26
CA ASP A 86 -8.66 11.89 9.36
C ASP A 86 -9.21 10.77 10.25
N ALA A 87 -8.45 9.68 10.44
CA ALA A 87 -8.75 8.65 11.43
C ALA A 87 -8.48 9.09 12.88
N GLY A 88 -8.02 10.32 13.11
CA GLY A 88 -7.88 10.94 14.43
C GLY A 88 -6.50 10.82 15.06
N VAL A 89 -5.46 10.42 14.31
CA VAL A 89 -4.10 10.30 14.83
C VAL A 89 -3.39 11.68 14.85
N PRO A 90 -2.94 12.17 16.01
CA PRO A 90 -2.21 13.44 16.10
C PRO A 90 -0.87 13.39 15.36
N GLU A 91 -0.53 14.45 14.63
CA GLU A 91 0.68 14.50 13.79
C GLU A 91 1.95 14.33 14.60
N ALA A 92 2.06 14.98 15.77
CA ALA A 92 3.23 14.87 16.62
C ALA A 92 3.47 13.42 17.09
N ALA A 93 2.41 12.74 17.55
CA ALA A 93 2.49 11.35 17.99
C ALA A 93 2.80 10.40 16.82
N PHE A 94 2.25 10.68 15.64
CA PHE A 94 2.54 9.91 14.43
C PHE A 94 4.01 10.04 14.01
N LEU A 95 4.54 11.26 13.94
CA LEU A 95 5.92 11.52 13.53
C LEU A 95 6.93 10.97 14.53
N GLU A 96 6.62 11.00 15.83
CA GLU A 96 7.46 10.41 16.88
C GLU A 96 7.56 8.88 16.75
N ALA A 97 6.45 8.20 16.45
CA ALA A 97 6.42 6.75 16.29
C ALA A 97 6.84 6.25 14.90
N LEU A 98 6.94 7.14 13.91
CA LEU A 98 7.08 6.78 12.49
C LEU A 98 8.30 5.91 12.20
N ASP A 99 9.43 6.18 12.83
CA ASP A 99 10.66 5.40 12.63
C ASP A 99 10.49 3.97 13.17
N THR A 100 10.04 3.83 14.42
CA THR A 100 9.76 2.52 15.03
C THR A 100 8.72 1.72 14.24
N LEU A 101 7.62 2.36 13.83
CA LEU A 101 6.58 1.71 13.02
C LEU A 101 7.10 1.21 11.67
N SER A 102 8.10 1.89 11.11
CA SER A 102 8.70 1.52 9.82
C SER A 102 9.70 0.37 9.97
N GLU A 103 10.45 0.33 11.07
CA GLU A 103 11.32 -0.79 11.45
C GLU A 103 10.51 -2.04 11.77
N ASP A 104 9.49 -1.93 12.63
CA ASP A 104 8.61 -3.03 13.00
C ASP A 104 7.89 -3.61 11.77
N ALA A 105 7.43 -2.76 10.85
CA ALA A 105 6.81 -3.21 9.60
C ALA A 105 7.82 -3.92 8.68
N PHE A 106 9.09 -3.52 8.68
CA PHE A 106 10.13 -4.20 7.92
C PHE A 106 10.43 -5.59 8.51
N ASP A 107 10.44 -5.71 9.84
CA ASP A 107 10.73 -6.95 10.56
C ASP A 107 9.51 -7.91 10.67
N ASP A 108 8.32 -7.46 10.24
CA ASP A 108 7.11 -8.28 10.22
C ASP A 108 7.22 -9.47 9.25
N GLN A 109 6.71 -10.63 9.68
CA GLN A 109 6.79 -11.86 8.91
C GLN A 109 6.08 -11.78 7.54
N CYS A 110 5.08 -10.90 7.39
CA CYS A 110 4.38 -10.71 6.12
C CYS A 110 5.22 -9.97 5.07
N THR A 111 6.15 -9.11 5.48
CA THR A 111 6.96 -8.29 4.56
C THR A 111 7.87 -9.14 3.68
N GLY A 112 8.35 -10.27 4.19
CA GLY A 112 9.16 -11.23 3.44
C GLY A 112 8.47 -11.82 2.21
N ALA A 113 7.14 -11.73 2.10
CA ALA A 113 6.37 -12.20 0.94
C ALA A 113 5.98 -11.10 -0.05
N ASN A 114 6.23 -9.81 0.26
CA ASN A 114 5.88 -8.71 -0.63
C ASN A 114 6.73 -8.78 -1.92
N PRO A 115 6.19 -8.55 -3.14
CA PRO A 115 6.94 -8.74 -4.38
C PRO A 115 8.13 -7.77 -4.53
N ARG A 116 8.00 -6.57 -3.97
CA ARG A 116 9.06 -5.58 -3.83
C ARG A 116 9.58 -5.63 -2.40
N TYR A 117 10.82 -6.02 -2.19
CA TYR A 117 11.37 -6.06 -0.83
C TYR A 117 11.67 -4.63 -0.38
N PRO A 118 10.92 -4.08 0.59
CA PRO A 118 10.98 -2.66 0.84
C PRO A 118 12.26 -2.27 1.59
N LEU A 119 12.67 -1.02 1.44
CA LEU A 119 13.60 -0.37 2.38
C LEU A 119 12.80 0.31 3.49
N ILE A 120 13.35 0.42 4.70
CA ILE A 120 12.71 1.15 5.81
C ILE A 120 12.34 2.58 5.39
N ALA A 121 13.20 3.25 4.62
CA ALA A 121 12.93 4.59 4.09
C ALA A 121 11.71 4.64 3.13
N GLU A 122 11.47 3.56 2.36
CA GLU A 122 10.30 3.47 1.48
C GLU A 122 9.02 3.23 2.27
N ILE A 123 9.08 2.39 3.32
CA ILE A 123 7.96 2.18 4.26
C ILE A 123 7.60 3.50 4.95
N LYS A 124 8.60 4.24 5.43
CA LYS A 124 8.42 5.56 6.03
C LYS A 124 7.71 6.53 5.08
N SER A 125 8.10 6.53 3.80
CA SER A 125 7.44 7.34 2.77
C SER A 125 5.98 6.95 2.56
N LEU A 126 5.67 5.64 2.57
CA LEU A 126 4.29 5.14 2.43
C LEU A 126 3.43 5.59 3.62
N TYR A 127 3.94 5.47 4.85
CA TYR A 127 3.23 5.94 6.03
C TYR A 127 2.94 7.45 5.96
N LEU A 128 3.90 8.26 5.51
CA LEU A 128 3.70 9.71 5.35
C LEU A 128 2.64 10.03 4.29
N GLN A 129 2.64 9.33 3.15
CA GLN A 129 1.62 9.47 2.11
C GLN A 129 0.22 9.14 2.65
N ALA A 130 0.08 8.00 3.33
CA ALA A 130 -1.17 7.58 3.95
C ALA A 130 -1.63 8.51 5.10
N TYR A 131 -0.69 9.20 5.76
CA TYR A 131 -1.02 10.20 6.77
C TYR A 131 -1.59 11.48 6.17
N GLU A 132 -1.08 11.92 5.03
CA GLU A 132 -1.54 13.13 4.34
C GLU A 132 -2.79 12.90 3.46
N GLY A 133 -3.04 11.66 3.02
CA GLY A 133 -4.15 11.31 2.12
C GLY A 133 -3.90 11.75 0.68
N LYS A 134 -2.67 11.57 0.18
CA LYS A 134 -2.24 11.99 -1.16
C LYS A 134 -2.43 10.94 -2.25
#